data_AF-A0A2N9IU08-F1
#
_entry.id   AF-A0A2N9IU08-F1
#
_cell.length_a   1.000
_cell.length_b   1.000
_cell.length_c   1.000
_cell.angle_alpha   90.00
_cell.angle_beta   90.00
_cell.angle_gamma   90.00
#
_symmetry.space_group_name_H-M   'P 1'
#
loop_
_entity.id
_entity.type
_entity.pdbx_description
1 polymer ?
#
loop_
_entity_poly.entity_id
_entity_poly.type
_entity_poly.pdbx_seq_one_letter_code
_entity_poly.pdbx_strand_id
1 'polypeptide(L)'
;MTNFNPLAKILDDNRLTGPNYVDWKRNLIIVLTADKIVYVLNAEPPELALTDATEEQRNAFDKWHEADEMAKCYILASMTNVLQKQCQGLVTAKDMMFHLKEMFGEQSRSARQTAMKNLMSTKMVEGTPVQEHVLKMISFINELDMLGAEMDAETKVDAILSSLTDSFNQFIMNYNMNKMDVTLSELLNMLQAAEDLIKKEKPAVMLAEKLESTLKFKPKGKNFKKKG
;
A
#
# COMPACT_ATOMS: atom_id res chain seq x y z
N MET A 1 40.77 -2.17 -7.72
CA MET A 1 39.54 -1.98 -8.52
C MET A 1 38.41 -1.78 -7.53
N THR A 2 37.87 -0.57 -7.44
CA THR A 2 36.65 -0.31 -6.68
C THR A 2 35.53 -1.12 -7.32
N ASN A 3 35.01 -2.11 -6.59
CA ASN A 3 33.85 -2.89 -7.02
C ASN A 3 32.68 -1.92 -7.12
N PHE A 4 32.33 -1.52 -8.34
CA PHE A 4 31.13 -0.73 -8.59
C PHE A 4 29.95 -1.58 -8.16
N ASN A 5 29.18 -1.13 -7.18
CA ASN A 5 27.98 -1.84 -6.75
C ASN A 5 26.97 -1.80 -7.91
N PRO A 6 26.64 -2.94 -8.55
CA PRO A 6 25.70 -2.96 -9.67
C PRO A 6 24.30 -2.48 -9.26
N LEU A 7 23.97 -2.54 -7.98
CA LEU A 7 22.71 -2.04 -7.44
C LEU A 7 22.64 -0.52 -7.46
N ALA A 8 23.75 0.21 -7.51
CA ALA A 8 23.75 1.68 -7.54
C ALA A 8 22.90 2.25 -8.69
N LYS A 9 22.77 1.51 -9.80
CA LYS A 9 21.92 1.88 -10.93
C LYS A 9 20.46 2.12 -10.54
N ILE A 10 19.94 1.42 -9.51
CA ILE A 10 18.56 1.63 -9.04
C ILE A 10 18.33 3.07 -8.58
N LEU A 11 19.37 3.73 -8.09
CA LEU A 11 19.32 5.11 -7.62
C LEU A 11 19.29 6.12 -8.76
N ASP A 12 19.97 5.82 -9.87
CA ASP A 12 19.91 6.62 -11.09
C ASP A 12 18.53 6.52 -11.75
N ASP A 13 17.97 5.31 -11.79
CA ASP A 13 16.65 5.04 -12.37
C ASP A 13 15.52 5.61 -11.50
N ASN A 14 15.76 5.84 -10.19
CA ASN A 14 14.76 6.28 -9.22
C ASN A 14 15.21 7.49 -8.39
N ARG A 15 15.72 8.54 -9.05
CA ARG A 15 16.20 9.75 -8.37
C ARG A 15 15.13 10.39 -7.48
N LEU A 16 15.54 10.93 -6.33
CA LEU A 16 14.67 11.68 -5.44
C LEU A 16 14.18 12.98 -6.08
N THR A 17 12.87 13.10 -6.23
CA THR A 17 12.16 14.30 -6.72
C THR A 17 11.34 15.01 -5.64
N GLY A 18 11.20 14.38 -4.47
CA GLY A 18 10.42 14.87 -3.34
C GLY A 18 9.24 13.94 -3.04
N PRO A 19 8.21 13.88 -3.91
CA PRO A 19 7.04 13.02 -3.69
C PRO A 19 7.37 11.53 -3.54
N ASN A 20 8.41 11.05 -4.22
CA ASN A 20 8.87 9.66 -4.16
C ASN A 20 9.84 9.35 -3.01
N TYR A 21 9.87 10.18 -1.96
CA TYR A 21 10.83 10.04 -0.86
C TYR A 21 10.85 8.66 -0.21
N VAL A 22 9.68 8.02 -0.03
CA VAL A 22 9.59 6.68 0.59
C VAL A 22 10.28 5.63 -0.29
N ASP A 23 9.96 5.59 -1.57
CA ASP A 23 10.55 4.64 -2.52
C ASP A 23 12.05 4.87 -2.72
N TRP A 24 12.45 6.13 -2.88
CA TRP A 24 13.85 6.50 -3.00
C TRP A 24 14.64 6.07 -1.74
N LYS A 25 14.10 6.33 -0.55
CA LYS A 25 14.73 5.93 0.71
C LYS A 25 14.89 4.42 0.79
N ARG A 26 13.88 3.65 0.37
CA ARG A 26 13.95 2.18 0.32
C ARG A 26 15.08 1.72 -0.61
N ASN A 27 15.16 2.29 -1.82
CA ASN A 27 16.20 1.98 -2.79
C ASN A 27 17.60 2.34 -2.26
N LEU A 28 17.75 3.49 -1.60
CA LEU A 28 19.00 3.90 -0.96
C LEU A 28 19.43 2.89 0.12
N ILE A 29 18.51 2.48 1.00
CA ILE A 29 18.80 1.50 2.06
C ILE A 29 19.31 0.18 1.47
N ILE A 30 18.73 -0.28 0.35
CA ILE A 30 19.18 -1.51 -0.33
C ILE A 30 20.64 -1.37 -0.77
N VAL A 31 21.01 -0.28 -1.44
CA VAL A 31 22.38 -0.04 -1.93
C VAL A 31 23.37 0.07 -0.77
N LEU A 32 23.06 0.87 0.25
CA LEU A 32 23.94 1.05 1.41
C LEU A 32 24.09 -0.24 2.25
N THR A 33 23.06 -1.08 2.28
CA THR A 33 23.11 -2.39 2.96
C THR A 33 24.04 -3.34 2.21
N ALA A 34 23.95 -3.37 0.88
CA ALA A 34 24.84 -4.19 0.04
C ALA A 34 26.32 -3.79 0.22
N ASP A 35 26.59 -2.51 0.38
CA ASP A 35 27.94 -1.98 0.65
C ASP A 35 28.34 -2.06 2.14
N LYS A 36 27.44 -2.55 3.01
CA LYS A 36 27.63 -2.67 4.47
C LYS A 36 27.92 -1.34 5.17
N ILE A 37 27.39 -0.23 4.65
CA ILE A 37 27.57 1.12 5.19
C ILE A 37 26.29 1.73 5.76
N VAL A 38 25.14 1.05 5.68
CA VAL A 38 23.83 1.56 6.15
C VAL A 38 23.80 2.05 7.61
N TYR A 39 24.72 1.57 8.45
CA TYR A 39 24.78 1.92 9.87
C TYR A 39 25.06 3.41 10.11
N VAL A 40 25.78 4.10 9.20
CA VAL A 40 26.12 5.53 9.32
C VAL A 40 24.90 6.45 9.23
N LEU A 41 23.76 5.95 8.72
CA LEU A 41 22.53 6.73 8.67
C LEU A 41 21.88 6.97 10.04
N ASN A 42 22.26 6.19 11.06
CA ASN A 42 21.65 6.24 12.39
C ASN A 42 22.69 6.41 13.51
N ALA A 43 23.89 5.84 13.34
CA ALA A 43 24.96 5.94 14.31
C ALA A 43 25.42 7.39 14.49
N GLU A 44 25.79 7.76 15.71
CA GLU A 44 26.52 9.02 15.92
C GLU A 44 27.96 8.89 15.41
N PRO A 45 28.56 10.00 14.94
CA PRO A 45 29.99 10.03 14.63
C PRO A 45 30.81 9.60 15.86
N PRO A 46 31.79 8.71 15.72
CA PRO A 46 32.67 8.37 16.83
C PRO A 46 33.48 9.59 17.27
N GLU A 47 33.52 9.86 18.58
CA GLU A 47 34.39 10.88 19.15
C GLU A 47 35.82 10.34 19.27
N LEU A 48 36.79 11.03 18.64
CA LEU A 48 38.20 10.71 18.77
C LEU A 48 38.82 11.51 19.92
N ALA A 49 39.22 10.84 21.00
CA ALA A 49 40.12 11.43 22.00
C ALA A 49 41.53 11.50 21.41
N LEU A 50 41.91 12.68 20.90
CA LEU A 50 43.13 12.91 20.11
C LEU A 50 44.44 12.52 20.81
N THR A 51 44.47 12.42 22.14
CA THR A 51 45.71 12.24 22.91
C THR A 51 46.03 10.79 23.32
N ASP A 52 45.03 9.91 23.46
CA ASP A 52 45.23 8.54 24.01
C ASP A 52 44.53 7.43 23.19
N ALA A 53 44.10 7.72 21.96
CA ALA A 53 43.36 6.75 21.15
C ALA A 53 44.20 5.52 20.77
N THR A 54 43.67 4.32 21.03
CA THR A 54 44.27 3.07 20.55
C THR A 54 44.24 2.99 19.02
N GLU A 55 45.03 2.09 18.45
CA GLU A 55 45.00 1.83 17.01
C GLU A 55 43.61 1.34 16.56
N GLU A 56 42.93 0.51 17.37
CA GLU A 56 41.57 0.08 17.04
C GLU A 56 40.57 1.24 17.02
N GLN A 57 40.70 2.20 17.94
CA GLN A 57 39.83 3.38 17.99
C GLN A 57 40.02 4.28 16.77
N ARG A 58 41.27 4.49 16.34
CA ARG A 58 41.57 5.23 15.10
C ARG A 58 41.01 4.52 13.87
N ASN A 59 41.26 3.22 13.74
CA ASN A 59 40.73 2.42 12.63
C ASN A 59 39.20 2.43 12.57
N ALA A 60 38.52 2.38 13.72
CA ALA A 60 37.07 2.47 13.79
C ALA A 60 36.55 3.85 13.37
N PHE A 61 37.22 4.93 13.78
CA PHE A 61 36.90 6.30 13.39
C PHE A 61 37.04 6.52 11.88
N ASP A 62 38.18 6.12 11.31
CA ASP A 62 38.46 6.26 9.88
C ASP A 62 37.45 5.47 9.05
N LYS A 63 37.19 4.21 9.45
CA LYS A 63 36.20 3.35 8.79
C LYS A 63 34.79 3.94 8.81
N TRP A 64 34.40 4.58 9.91
CA TRP A 64 33.10 5.25 9.99
C TRP A 64 33.05 6.45 9.04
N HIS A 65 34.09 7.28 9.00
CA HIS A 65 34.16 8.45 8.13
C HIS A 65 34.15 8.07 6.65
N GLU A 66 34.90 7.05 6.25
CA GLU A 66 34.88 6.53 4.89
C GLU A 66 33.48 6.03 4.49
N ALA A 67 32.79 5.34 5.41
CA ALA A 67 31.42 4.87 5.19
C ALA A 67 30.41 6.02 5.10
N ASP A 68 30.54 7.06 5.93
CA ASP A 68 29.70 8.26 5.89
C ASP A 68 29.91 9.05 4.60
N GLU A 69 31.15 9.27 4.18
CA GLU A 69 31.47 9.94 2.90
C GLU A 69 30.87 9.18 1.70
N MET A 70 30.98 7.84 1.70
CA MET A 70 30.37 7.02 0.67
C MET A 70 28.83 7.13 0.68
N ALA A 71 28.21 7.09 1.85
CA ALA A 71 26.77 7.25 2.00
C ALA A 71 26.30 8.65 1.53
N LYS A 72 27.04 9.71 1.85
CA LYS A 72 26.79 11.06 1.33
C LYS A 72 26.87 11.11 -0.19
N CYS A 73 27.87 10.46 -0.79
CA CYS A 73 27.98 10.36 -2.25
C CYS A 73 26.74 9.71 -2.87
N TYR A 74 26.27 8.57 -2.33
CA TYR A 74 25.06 7.91 -2.80
C TYR A 74 23.82 8.79 -2.66
N ILE A 75 23.65 9.45 -1.52
CA ILE A 75 22.53 10.36 -1.27
C ILE A 75 22.53 11.49 -2.31
N LEU A 76 23.65 12.22 -2.44
CA LEU A 76 23.77 13.37 -3.33
C LEU A 76 23.65 13.02 -4.82
N ALA A 77 24.22 11.89 -5.25
CA ALA A 77 24.14 11.44 -6.63
C ALA A 77 22.72 11.00 -7.02
N SER A 78 21.95 10.48 -6.06
CA SER A 78 20.63 9.89 -6.28
C SER A 78 19.45 10.87 -6.16
N MET A 79 19.69 12.17 -6.19
CA MET A 79 18.64 13.19 -6.09
C MET A 79 18.77 14.26 -7.17
N THR A 80 17.74 15.06 -7.39
CA THR A 80 17.81 16.19 -8.34
C THR A 80 18.86 17.23 -7.92
N ASN A 81 19.37 18.01 -8.88
CA ASN A 81 20.42 19.02 -8.64
C ASN A 81 19.98 20.08 -7.62
N VAL A 82 18.67 20.40 -7.55
CA VAL A 82 18.12 21.35 -6.57
C VAL A 82 18.27 20.81 -5.15
N LEU A 83 17.86 19.56 -4.92
CA LEU A 83 17.99 18.90 -3.62
C LEU A 83 19.46 18.68 -3.26
N GLN A 84 20.28 18.29 -4.24
CA GLN A 84 21.71 18.10 -4.05
C GLN A 84 22.36 19.35 -3.47
N LYS A 85 22.03 20.54 -4.03
CA LYS A 85 22.53 21.82 -3.54
C LYS A 85 22.05 22.14 -2.11
N GLN A 86 20.84 21.73 -1.74
CA GLN A 86 20.31 21.92 -0.38
C GLN A 86 21.01 21.02 0.64
N CYS A 87 21.38 19.79 0.25
CA CYS A 87 22.05 18.83 1.12
C CYS A 87 23.58 19.00 1.19
N GLN A 88 24.21 19.68 0.22
CA GLN A 88 25.68 19.74 0.08
C GLN A 88 26.42 20.32 1.31
N GLY A 89 25.76 21.16 2.12
CA GLY A 89 26.34 21.77 3.32
C GLY A 89 26.15 20.97 4.61
N LEU A 90 25.48 19.82 4.57
CA LEU A 90 25.20 19.00 5.74
C LEU A 90 26.41 18.10 6.07
N VAL A 91 26.70 17.95 7.36
CA VAL A 91 27.97 17.38 7.84
C VAL A 91 28.01 15.87 7.63
N THR A 92 26.93 15.16 7.97
CA THR A 92 26.86 13.70 7.91
C THR A 92 25.74 13.21 6.98
N ALA A 93 25.84 11.96 6.53
CA ALA A 93 24.76 11.29 5.80
C ALA A 93 23.47 11.22 6.64
N LYS A 94 23.61 11.06 7.96
CA LYS A 94 22.50 11.12 8.93
C LYS A 94 21.79 12.46 8.90
N ASP A 95 22.53 13.58 8.90
CA ASP A 95 21.95 14.93 8.81
C ASP A 95 21.21 15.13 7.50
N MET A 96 21.77 14.66 6.37
CA MET A 96 21.10 14.68 5.07
C MET A 96 19.77 13.91 5.11
N MET A 97 19.78 12.69 5.65
CA MET A 97 18.56 11.89 5.79
C MET A 97 17.54 12.55 6.71
N PHE A 98 17.98 13.19 7.80
CA PHE A 98 17.10 13.93 8.71
C PHE A 98 16.45 15.11 7.99
N HIS A 99 17.24 15.95 7.30
CA HIS A 99 16.75 17.10 6.55
C HIS A 99 15.72 16.70 5.47
N LEU A 100 16.02 15.67 4.68
CA LEU A 100 15.10 15.16 3.66
C LEU A 100 13.81 14.60 4.28
N LYS A 101 13.91 13.96 5.45
CA LYS A 101 12.73 13.50 6.20
C LYS A 101 11.89 14.67 6.71
N GLU A 102 12.48 15.77 7.13
CA GLU A 102 11.72 16.98 7.51
C GLU A 102 10.97 17.58 6.32
N MET A 103 11.62 17.65 5.16
CA MET A 103 11.01 18.22 3.95
C MET A 103 9.86 17.36 3.39
N PHE A 104 10.06 16.05 3.30
CA PHE A 104 9.17 15.15 2.54
C PHE A 104 8.46 14.12 3.40
N GLY A 105 8.92 13.86 4.62
CA GLY A 105 8.35 12.82 5.49
C GLY A 105 6.92 13.12 5.94
N GLU A 106 6.57 14.38 6.17
CA GLU A 106 5.19 14.76 6.50
C GLU A 106 4.26 14.67 5.28
N GLN A 107 4.76 14.96 4.08
CA GLN A 107 4.02 14.75 2.83
C GLN A 107 3.72 13.26 2.63
N SER A 108 4.70 12.38 2.87
CA SER A 108 4.48 10.93 2.82
C SER A 108 3.49 10.46 3.88
N ARG A 109 3.55 11.01 5.11
CA ARG A 109 2.61 10.67 6.19
C ARG A 109 1.18 11.10 5.87
N SER A 110 0.99 12.32 5.38
CA SER A 110 -0.32 12.85 5.01
C SER A 110 -0.92 12.12 3.82
N ALA A 111 -0.11 11.81 2.79
CA ALA A 111 -0.52 10.96 1.67
C ALA A 111 -0.99 9.57 2.17
N ARG A 112 -0.22 8.95 3.06
CA ARG A 112 -0.54 7.63 3.63
C ARG A 112 -1.83 7.67 4.45
N GLN A 113 -2.05 8.73 5.22
CA GLN A 113 -3.29 8.93 5.97
C GLN A 113 -4.49 9.09 5.03
N THR A 114 -4.34 9.85 3.94
CA THR A 114 -5.37 10.00 2.92
C THR A 114 -5.70 8.66 2.24
N ALA A 115 -4.69 7.91 1.79
CA ALA A 115 -4.88 6.60 1.17
C ALA A 115 -5.57 5.61 2.12
N MET A 116 -5.16 5.58 3.40
CA MET A 116 -5.79 4.75 4.43
C MET A 116 -7.25 5.15 4.68
N LYS A 117 -7.53 6.46 4.76
CA LYS A 117 -8.89 6.97 4.90
C LYS A 117 -9.74 6.57 3.70
N ASN A 118 -9.22 6.70 2.50
CA ASN A 118 -9.92 6.32 1.27
C ASN A 118 -10.23 4.83 1.26
N LEU A 119 -9.26 3.98 1.61
CA LEU A 119 -9.46 2.53 1.71
C LEU A 119 -10.58 2.17 2.70
N MET A 120 -10.56 2.73 3.91
CA MET A 120 -11.53 2.40 4.96
C MET A 120 -12.94 2.96 4.70
N SER A 121 -13.04 4.12 4.04
CA SER A 121 -14.33 4.82 3.84
C SER A 121 -14.99 4.53 2.49
N THR A 122 -14.26 4.01 1.51
CA THR A 122 -14.83 3.67 0.21
C THR A 122 -15.70 2.43 0.34
N LYS A 123 -16.98 2.57 0.00
CA LYS A 123 -17.95 1.47 -0.11
C LYS A 123 -18.45 1.38 -1.54
N MET A 124 -18.69 0.16 -1.98
CA MET A 124 -19.29 -0.10 -3.28
C MET A 124 -20.69 0.51 -3.32
N VAL A 125 -21.05 1.10 -4.46
CA VAL A 125 -22.39 1.65 -4.67
C VAL A 125 -23.25 0.59 -5.33
N GLU A 126 -24.47 0.36 -4.83
CA GLU A 126 -25.37 -0.65 -5.38
C GLU A 126 -25.65 -0.37 -6.87
N GLY A 127 -25.54 -1.42 -7.69
CA GLY A 127 -25.74 -1.34 -9.15
C GLY A 127 -24.51 -0.91 -9.95
N THR A 128 -23.40 -0.54 -9.31
CA THR A 128 -22.12 -0.31 -10.03
C THR A 128 -21.40 -1.63 -10.32
N PRO A 129 -20.57 -1.73 -11.39
CA PRO A 129 -19.79 -2.92 -11.66
C PRO A 129 -18.77 -3.21 -10.56
N VAL A 130 -18.76 -4.44 -10.05
CA VAL A 130 -17.83 -4.88 -8.98
C VAL A 130 -16.37 -4.74 -9.41
N GLN A 131 -16.07 -4.94 -10.69
CA GLN A 131 -14.72 -4.82 -11.23
C GLN A 131 -14.14 -3.42 -11.00
N GLU A 132 -14.92 -2.36 -11.29
CA GLU A 132 -14.47 -0.98 -11.14
C GLU A 132 -14.17 -0.67 -9.66
N HIS A 133 -15.05 -1.11 -8.77
CA HIS A 133 -14.87 -0.93 -7.33
C HIS A 133 -13.64 -1.66 -6.81
N VAL A 134 -13.47 -2.94 -7.15
CA VAL A 134 -12.33 -3.75 -6.70
C VAL A 134 -11.01 -3.19 -7.22
N LEU A 135 -10.93 -2.76 -8.49
CA LEU A 135 -9.72 -2.12 -9.03
C LEU A 135 -9.39 -0.82 -8.29
N LYS A 136 -10.39 -0.03 -7.93
CA LYS A 136 -10.20 1.18 -7.11
C LYS A 136 -9.65 0.83 -5.72
N MET A 137 -10.19 -0.18 -5.06
CA MET A 137 -9.67 -0.64 -3.76
C MET A 137 -8.23 -1.15 -3.86
N ILE A 138 -7.90 -1.94 -4.88
CA ILE A 138 -6.53 -2.39 -5.18
C ILE A 138 -5.59 -1.19 -5.38
N SER A 139 -6.05 -0.13 -6.04
CA SER A 139 -5.24 1.08 -6.24
C SER A 139 -4.84 1.75 -4.91
N PHE A 140 -5.75 1.83 -3.93
CA PHE A 140 -5.43 2.37 -2.60
C PHE A 140 -4.49 1.46 -1.81
N ILE A 141 -4.65 0.14 -1.93
CA ILE A 141 -3.75 -0.84 -1.31
C ILE A 141 -2.32 -0.68 -1.87
N ASN A 142 -2.18 -0.60 -3.20
CA ASN A 142 -0.89 -0.40 -3.85
C ASN A 142 -0.27 0.96 -3.47
N GLU A 143 -1.08 2.02 -3.37
CA GLU A 143 -0.62 3.33 -2.90
C GLU A 143 -0.08 3.26 -1.47
N LEU A 144 -0.77 2.54 -0.57
CA LEU A 144 -0.28 2.29 0.79
C LEU A 144 1.02 1.51 0.82
N ASP A 145 1.15 0.46 0.01
CA ASP A 145 2.39 -0.33 -0.10
C ASP A 145 3.57 0.55 -0.56
N MET A 146 3.37 1.42 -1.58
CA MET A 146 4.37 2.37 -2.05
C MET A 146 4.74 3.41 -0.98
N LEU A 147 3.78 3.81 -0.14
CA LEU A 147 3.99 4.72 0.98
C LEU A 147 4.52 4.01 2.24
N GLY A 148 4.90 2.73 2.14
CA GLY A 148 5.51 1.95 3.21
C GLY A 148 4.55 1.56 4.32
N ALA A 149 3.23 1.52 4.06
CA ALA A 149 2.25 0.85 4.90
C ALA A 149 2.09 -0.59 4.39
N GLU A 150 2.95 -1.48 4.88
CA GLU A 150 2.84 -2.91 4.58
C GLU A 150 1.56 -3.48 5.19
N MET A 151 0.73 -4.10 4.35
CA MET A 151 -0.44 -4.87 4.75
C MET A 151 -0.22 -6.33 4.37
N ASP A 152 -0.60 -7.26 5.23
CA ASP A 152 -0.60 -8.68 4.90
C ASP A 152 -1.71 -9.00 3.87
N ALA A 153 -1.58 -10.14 3.21
CA ALA A 153 -2.49 -10.54 2.13
C ALA A 153 -3.95 -10.70 2.60
N GLU A 154 -4.16 -11.23 3.80
CA GLU A 154 -5.49 -11.47 4.38
C GLU A 154 -6.18 -10.12 4.66
N THR A 155 -5.49 -9.18 5.30
CA THR A 155 -6.02 -7.82 5.54
C THR A 155 -6.37 -7.10 4.23
N LYS A 156 -5.59 -7.28 3.16
CA LYS A 156 -5.88 -6.69 1.84
C LYS A 156 -7.19 -7.25 1.25
N VAL A 157 -7.40 -8.56 1.37
CA VAL A 157 -8.64 -9.21 0.93
C VAL A 157 -9.83 -8.75 1.77
N ASP A 158 -9.70 -8.74 3.10
CA ASP A 158 -10.76 -8.35 4.03
C ASP A 158 -11.20 -6.90 3.83
N ALA A 159 -10.27 -5.99 3.53
CA ALA A 159 -10.57 -4.61 3.19
C ALA A 159 -11.48 -4.51 1.95
N ILE A 160 -11.25 -5.35 0.94
CA ILE A 160 -12.10 -5.40 -0.26
C ILE A 160 -13.46 -6.02 0.09
N LEU A 161 -13.49 -7.20 0.71
CA LEU A 161 -14.74 -7.91 1.03
C LEU A 161 -15.67 -7.05 1.91
N SER A 162 -15.13 -6.37 2.92
CA SER A 162 -15.90 -5.49 3.82
C SER A 162 -16.40 -4.20 3.15
N SER A 163 -15.94 -3.89 1.94
CA SER A 163 -16.36 -2.71 1.18
C SER A 163 -17.48 -2.99 0.17
N LEU A 164 -17.79 -4.25 -0.09
CA LEU A 164 -18.83 -4.67 -1.04
C LEU A 164 -20.23 -4.38 -0.51
N THR A 165 -21.22 -4.34 -1.41
CA THR A 165 -22.63 -4.21 -1.02
C THR A 165 -23.23 -5.53 -0.57
N ASP A 166 -24.39 -5.46 0.09
CA ASP A 166 -25.12 -6.62 0.62
C ASP A 166 -25.47 -7.67 -0.44
N SER A 167 -25.56 -7.27 -1.72
CA SER A 167 -25.73 -8.19 -2.85
C SER A 167 -24.65 -9.28 -2.91
N PHE A 168 -23.48 -9.06 -2.32
CA PHE A 168 -22.37 -10.02 -2.27
C PHE A 168 -22.29 -10.83 -0.96
N ASN A 169 -23.22 -10.68 -0.01
CA ASN A 169 -23.15 -11.35 1.29
C ASN A 169 -23.06 -12.89 1.19
N GLN A 170 -23.77 -13.50 0.23
CA GLN A 170 -23.68 -14.95 0.01
C GLN A 170 -22.30 -15.39 -0.46
N PHE A 171 -21.66 -14.59 -1.33
CA PHE A 171 -20.29 -14.82 -1.75
C PHE A 171 -19.32 -14.71 -0.56
N ILE A 172 -19.44 -13.66 0.25
CA ILE A 172 -18.60 -13.42 1.43
C ILE A 172 -18.72 -14.58 2.44
N MET A 173 -19.93 -15.04 2.74
CA MET A 173 -20.14 -16.19 3.63
C MET A 173 -19.45 -17.46 3.10
N ASN A 174 -19.59 -17.74 1.80
CA ASN A 174 -18.94 -18.89 1.18
C ASN A 174 -17.41 -18.76 1.17
N TYR A 175 -16.88 -17.55 0.92
CA TYR A 175 -15.46 -17.27 0.99
C TYR A 175 -14.89 -17.59 2.38
N ASN A 176 -15.52 -17.03 3.43
CA ASN A 176 -15.10 -17.20 4.82
C ASN A 176 -15.17 -18.66 5.30
N MET A 177 -16.19 -19.41 4.86
CA MET A 177 -16.34 -20.82 5.22
C MET A 177 -15.26 -21.72 4.61
N ASN A 178 -14.84 -21.42 3.38
CA ASN A 178 -13.85 -22.23 2.67
C ASN A 178 -12.40 -21.83 2.95
N LYS A 179 -12.17 -20.71 3.66
CA LYS A 179 -10.83 -20.18 3.98
C LYS A 179 -9.91 -20.17 2.77
N MET A 180 -10.40 -19.63 1.66
CA MET A 180 -9.63 -19.58 0.43
C MET A 180 -8.44 -18.62 0.65
N ASP A 181 -7.24 -19.06 0.30
CA ASP A 181 -6.08 -18.19 0.20
C ASP A 181 -5.96 -17.77 -1.26
N VAL A 182 -6.24 -16.50 -1.55
CA VAL A 182 -6.36 -15.99 -2.92
C VAL A 182 -5.62 -14.67 -3.07
N THR A 183 -5.05 -14.47 -4.25
CA THR A 183 -4.50 -13.18 -4.64
C THR A 183 -5.61 -12.16 -4.96
N LEU A 184 -5.28 -10.87 -4.94
CA LEU A 184 -6.23 -9.80 -5.29
C LEU A 184 -6.79 -9.96 -6.72
N SER A 185 -5.97 -10.47 -7.65
CA SER A 185 -6.38 -10.76 -9.03
C SER A 185 -7.37 -11.93 -9.10
N GLU A 186 -7.15 -12.98 -8.32
CA GLU A 186 -8.08 -14.11 -8.26
C GLU A 186 -9.39 -13.70 -7.60
N LEU A 187 -9.34 -12.93 -6.50
CA LEU A 187 -10.52 -12.37 -5.86
C LEU A 187 -11.36 -11.54 -6.83
N LEU A 188 -10.72 -10.67 -7.62
CA LEU A 188 -11.37 -9.86 -8.64
C LEU A 188 -12.13 -10.72 -9.67
N ASN A 189 -11.52 -11.82 -10.14
CA ASN A 189 -12.16 -12.73 -11.09
C ASN A 189 -13.35 -13.47 -10.46
N MET A 190 -13.22 -13.92 -9.21
CA MET A 190 -14.30 -14.59 -8.48
C MET A 190 -15.50 -13.66 -8.24
N LEU A 191 -15.24 -12.40 -7.87
CA LEU A 191 -16.29 -11.40 -7.66
C LEU A 191 -17.02 -11.05 -8.97
N GLN A 192 -16.31 -10.95 -10.09
CA GLN A 192 -16.96 -10.79 -11.40
C GLN A 192 -17.86 -11.97 -11.75
N ALA A 193 -17.39 -13.20 -11.55
CA ALA A 193 -18.22 -14.40 -11.77
C ALA A 193 -19.46 -14.42 -10.86
N ALA A 194 -19.31 -14.00 -9.60
CA ALA A 194 -20.43 -13.87 -8.66
C ALA A 194 -21.44 -12.80 -9.12
N GLU A 195 -20.97 -11.65 -9.61
CA GLU A 195 -21.82 -10.59 -10.14
C GLU A 195 -22.69 -11.08 -11.32
N ASP A 196 -22.11 -11.86 -12.24
CA ASP A 196 -22.84 -12.44 -13.38
C ASP A 196 -23.94 -13.42 -12.94
N LEU A 197 -23.72 -14.16 -11.84
CA LEU A 197 -24.74 -15.04 -11.25
C LEU A 197 -25.85 -14.20 -10.59
N ILE A 198 -25.49 -13.19 -9.80
CA ILE A 198 -26.45 -12.29 -9.14
C ILE A 198 -27.35 -11.60 -10.18
N LYS A 199 -26.77 -11.15 -11.30
CA LYS A 199 -27.51 -10.53 -12.42
C LYS A 199 -28.51 -11.49 -13.07
N LYS A 200 -28.22 -12.80 -13.11
CA LYS A 200 -29.13 -13.83 -13.63
C LYS A 200 -30.24 -14.20 -12.64
N GLU A 201 -29.97 -14.13 -11.33
CA GLU A 201 -30.93 -14.47 -10.28
C GLU A 201 -31.97 -13.36 -10.03
N LYS A 202 -31.57 -12.07 -10.07
CA LYS A 202 -32.47 -10.93 -9.82
C LYS A 202 -33.78 -10.97 -10.65
N PRO A 203 -33.77 -11.22 -11.97
CA PRO A 203 -35.00 -11.34 -12.78
C PRO A 203 -35.89 -12.53 -12.38
N ALA A 204 -35.29 -13.66 -12.00
CA ALA A 204 -36.02 -14.88 -11.66
C ALA A 204 -36.79 -14.74 -10.35
N VAL A 205 -36.16 -14.12 -9.33
CA VAL A 205 -36.79 -13.84 -8.04
C VAL A 205 -37.97 -12.87 -8.19
N MET A 206 -37.79 -11.78 -8.93
CA MET A 206 -38.88 -10.83 -9.19
C MET A 206 -40.08 -11.48 -9.92
N LEU A 207 -39.81 -12.41 -10.86
CA LEU A 207 -40.88 -13.13 -11.55
C LEU A 207 -41.65 -14.06 -10.59
N ALA A 208 -40.93 -14.77 -9.71
CA ALA A 208 -41.50 -15.67 -8.71
C ALA A 208 -42.36 -14.91 -7.69
N GLU A 209 -41.86 -13.79 -7.15
CA GLU A 209 -42.62 -12.93 -6.22
C GLU A 209 -43.89 -12.34 -6.88
N LYS A 210 -43.79 -11.95 -8.15
CA LYS A 210 -44.95 -11.48 -8.92
C LYS A 210 -45.96 -12.60 -9.14
N LEU A 211 -45.54 -13.82 -9.43
CA LEU A 211 -46.42 -14.98 -9.55
C LEU A 211 -47.10 -15.30 -8.21
N GLU A 212 -46.36 -15.30 -7.10
CA GLU A 212 -46.91 -15.54 -5.76
C GLU A 212 -47.94 -14.49 -5.33
N SER A 213 -47.65 -13.21 -5.56
CA SER A 213 -48.59 -12.12 -5.24
C SER A 213 -49.87 -12.21 -6.09
N THR A 214 -49.76 -12.66 -7.35
CA THR A 214 -50.93 -12.87 -8.23
C THR A 214 -51.77 -14.07 -7.79
N LEU A 215 -51.16 -15.14 -7.27
CA LEU A 215 -51.86 -16.33 -6.78
C LEU A 215 -52.61 -16.10 -5.46
N LYS A 216 -52.18 -15.14 -4.63
CA LYS A 216 -52.83 -14.82 -3.34
C LYS A 216 -54.14 -14.01 -3.48
N PHE A 217 -54.49 -13.52 -4.68
CA PHE A 217 -55.61 -12.58 -4.92
C PHE A 217 -56.86 -13.16 -5.64
N LYS A 218 -57.26 -14.43 -5.40
CA LYS A 218 -58.56 -14.94 -5.87
C LYS A 218 -59.59 -15.05 -4.73
N PRO A 219 -60.61 -14.17 -4.62
CA PRO A 219 -61.67 -14.33 -3.63
C PRO A 219 -62.73 -15.33 -4.11
N LYS A 220 -63.06 -16.33 -3.27
CA LYS A 220 -64.20 -17.24 -3.48
C LYS A 220 -65.52 -16.51 -3.17
N GLY A 221 -66.27 -16.15 -4.20
CA GLY A 221 -67.61 -15.58 -4.06
C GLY A 221 -68.61 -16.57 -3.43
N LYS A 222 -69.20 -16.21 -2.29
CA LYS A 222 -70.38 -16.86 -1.71
C LYS A 222 -71.63 -16.12 -2.18
N ASN A 223 -72.51 -16.78 -2.92
CA ASN A 223 -73.87 -16.26 -3.17
C ASN A 223 -74.85 -16.81 -2.15
N PHE A 224 -75.43 -15.90 -1.38
CA PHE A 224 -76.58 -16.11 -0.50
C PHE A 224 -77.86 -16.27 -1.33
N LYS A 225 -78.73 -17.20 -0.95
CA LYS A 225 -80.18 -17.13 -1.22
C LYS A 225 -80.92 -17.18 0.11
N LYS A 226 -81.51 -16.04 0.51
CA LYS A 226 -82.57 -15.99 1.54
C LYS A 226 -83.92 -16.11 0.83
N LYS A 227 -84.74 -17.09 1.24
CA LYS A 227 -86.19 -17.08 1.05
C LYS A 227 -86.82 -16.81 2.41
N GLY A 228 -87.80 -15.90 2.43
CA GLY A 228 -88.58 -15.47 3.57
C GLY A 228 -89.33 -14.22 3.16
#